data_AF-A0A834S073-F1
#
_entry.id   AF-A0A834S073-F1
#
_cell.length_a   1.000
_cell.length_b   1.000
_cell.length_c   1.000
_cell.angle_alpha   90.00
_cell.angle_beta   90.00
_cell.angle_gamma   90.00
#
_symmetry.space_group_name_H-M   'P 1'
#
loop_
_entity.id
_entity.type
_entity.pdbx_description
1 polymer ?
#
loop_
_entity_poly.entity_id
_entity_poly.type
_entity_poly.pdbx_seq_one_letter_code
_entity_poly.pdbx_strand_id
1 'polypeptide(L)'
;MDANVILRRFASTPEAERSSSSGLSDHDWRKLDRLVRAAVNDSHQYEARKLRSSVHHLSVQYELLKHENEGLKEALQHKKKHRKKGKALDLQQRQEYHGGSVFWSPRKLREARAREAVRERDETEEKLQKARSKKQREEARLQRQDELEERRVERQRLKEMRELERAEKAAERARQKEERDAAKAIQLPQKGKRRASAATSSNNKRQKRVEAARAGAQVQEEPPAPPSKLTSRGRNVNLPSKYR
;
A
#
# COMPACT_ATOMS: atom_id res chain seq x y z
N MET A 1 11.01 -4.45 22.20
CA MET A 1 12.08 -5.43 21.87
C MET A 1 12.97 -4.80 20.81
N ASP A 2 14.14 -4.30 21.21
CA ASP A 2 15.04 -3.56 20.32
C ASP A 2 15.74 -4.50 19.33
N ALA A 3 15.50 -4.30 18.03
CA ALA A 3 16.11 -5.08 16.95
C ALA A 3 17.65 -5.00 16.93
N ASN A 4 18.21 -3.92 17.48
CA ASN A 4 19.65 -3.68 17.56
C ASN A 4 20.38 -4.60 18.57
N VAL A 5 19.67 -5.16 19.55
CA VAL A 5 20.25 -6.14 20.50
C VAL A 5 20.55 -7.47 19.80
N ILE A 6 19.68 -7.86 18.85
CA ILE A 6 19.84 -9.10 18.08
C ILE A 6 21.01 -8.97 17.11
N LEU A 7 21.14 -7.83 16.43
CA LEU A 7 22.25 -7.57 15.49
C LEU A 7 23.62 -7.51 16.18
N ARG A 8 23.71 -6.96 17.40
CA ARG A 8 24.97 -6.94 18.17
C ARG A 8 25.48 -8.33 18.56
N ARG A 9 24.60 -9.33 18.75
CA ARG A 9 25.01 -10.73 19.00
C ARG A 9 25.74 -11.35 17.80
N PHE A 10 25.55 -10.83 16.59
CA PHE A 10 26.21 -11.32 15.39
C PHE A 10 27.40 -10.48 14.94
N ALA A 11 27.61 -9.29 15.52
CA ALA A 11 28.67 -8.36 15.14
C ALA A 11 29.96 -8.49 15.99
N SER A 12 29.94 -9.26 17.07
CA SER A 12 31.05 -9.37 18.02
C SER A 12 31.80 -10.70 17.87
N THR A 13 32.56 -10.84 16.78
CA THR A 13 33.65 -11.82 16.70
C THR A 13 34.92 -11.16 17.27
N PRO A 14 35.45 -11.58 18.42
CA PRO A 14 36.85 -11.32 18.72
C PRO A 14 37.68 -12.24 17.82
N GLU A 15 38.14 -11.71 16.69
CA GLU A 15 39.37 -12.19 16.07
C GLU A 15 40.53 -11.82 17.00
N ALA A 16 40.69 -12.62 18.06
CA ALA A 16 41.91 -12.69 18.83
C ALA A 16 42.64 -13.94 18.37
N GLU A 17 43.66 -13.69 17.57
CA GLU A 17 44.68 -14.61 17.11
C GLU A 17 45.10 -15.59 18.22
N ARG A 18 44.58 -16.81 18.14
CA ARG A 18 45.36 -18.02 18.37
C ARG A 18 45.05 -19.02 17.27
N SER A 19 45.18 -18.56 16.02
CA SER A 19 45.58 -19.43 14.93
C SER A 19 47.02 -19.86 15.21
N SER A 20 47.18 -20.79 16.16
CA SER A 20 48.28 -21.74 16.04
C SER A 20 48.00 -22.47 14.74
N SER A 21 48.61 -21.99 13.66
CA SER A 21 48.70 -22.66 12.38
C SER A 21 49.56 -23.92 12.56
N SER A 22 49.13 -24.85 13.40
CA SER A 22 49.55 -26.22 13.25
C SER A 22 48.91 -26.68 11.95
N GLY A 23 49.71 -26.94 10.92
CA GLY A 23 49.28 -27.45 9.61
C GLY A 23 48.67 -28.86 9.69
N LEU A 24 47.75 -29.06 10.61
CA LEU A 24 46.99 -30.26 10.80
C LEU A 24 45.70 -30.04 10.01
N SER A 25 45.58 -30.75 8.90
CA SER A 25 44.26 -31.05 8.37
C SER A 25 43.54 -31.74 9.52
N ASP A 26 42.44 -31.16 10.01
CA ASP A 26 41.70 -31.67 11.18
C ASP A 26 41.27 -33.14 11.01
N HIS A 27 41.37 -33.68 9.79
CA HIS A 27 40.98 -35.03 9.40
C HIS A 27 42.15 -36.01 9.28
N ASP A 28 43.40 -35.54 9.32
CA ASP A 28 44.56 -36.43 9.23
C ASP A 28 44.77 -37.18 10.56
N TRP A 29 44.16 -38.36 10.70
CA TRP A 29 44.31 -39.21 11.89
C TRP A 29 45.77 -39.50 12.24
N ARG A 30 46.68 -39.51 11.25
CA ARG A 30 48.13 -39.67 11.45
C ARG A 30 48.74 -38.52 12.23
N LYS A 31 48.21 -37.31 12.08
CA LYS A 31 48.64 -36.12 12.83
C LYS A 31 48.11 -36.17 14.26
N LEU A 32 46.86 -36.57 14.45
CA LEU A 32 46.28 -36.84 15.76
C LEU A 32 47.02 -37.98 16.49
N ASP A 33 47.40 -39.05 15.79
CA ASP A 33 48.19 -40.16 16.35
C ASP A 33 49.57 -39.71 16.85
N ARG A 34 50.25 -38.82 16.11
CA ARG A 34 51.52 -38.22 16.56
C ARG A 34 51.35 -37.40 17.83
N LEU A 35 50.28 -36.61 17.92
CA LEU A 35 49.97 -35.84 19.13
C LEU A 35 49.67 -36.75 20.32
N VAL A 36 48.86 -37.79 20.12
CA VAL A 36 48.55 -38.78 21.17
C VAL A 36 49.82 -39.49 21.64
N ARG A 37 50.74 -39.83 20.74
CA ARG A 37 52.04 -40.43 21.11
C ARG A 37 52.97 -39.47 21.83
N ALA A 38 52.94 -38.18 21.50
CA ALA A 38 53.75 -37.17 22.17
C ALA A 38 53.23 -36.83 23.57
N ALA A 39 51.91 -36.90 23.77
CA ALA A 39 51.26 -36.57 25.04
C ALA A 39 51.18 -37.76 26.02
N VAL A 40 51.16 -39.00 25.53
CA VAL A 40 51.04 -40.21 26.36
C VAL A 40 52.41 -40.88 26.53
N ASN A 41 52.98 -40.74 27.73
CA ASN A 41 54.30 -41.28 28.08
C ASN A 41 54.37 -42.83 27.95
N ASP A 42 53.33 -43.54 28.37
CA ASP A 42 53.26 -45.01 28.33
C ASP A 42 52.48 -45.51 27.10
N SER A 43 53.07 -45.35 25.92
CA SER A 43 52.44 -45.68 24.63
C SER A 43 51.96 -47.15 24.51
N HIS A 44 52.58 -48.07 25.26
CA HIS A 44 52.25 -49.49 25.25
C HIS A 44 51.13 -49.88 26.22
N GLN A 45 50.69 -48.96 27.09
CA GLN A 45 49.59 -49.19 28.01
C GLN A 45 48.29 -49.47 27.23
N TYR A 46 47.45 -50.36 27.77
CA TYR A 46 46.18 -50.74 27.16
C TYR A 46 45.29 -49.52 26.85
N GLU A 47 45.20 -48.56 27.78
CA GLU A 47 44.40 -47.34 27.62
C GLU A 47 44.91 -46.46 26.46
N ALA A 48 46.23 -46.33 26.31
CA ALA A 48 46.83 -45.60 25.20
C ALA A 48 46.49 -46.23 23.84
N ARG A 49 46.55 -47.57 23.75
CA ARG A 49 46.16 -48.30 22.53
C ARG A 49 44.67 -48.17 22.22
N LYS A 50 43.83 -48.26 23.25
CA LYS A 50 42.38 -48.10 23.13
C LYS A 50 42.02 -46.71 22.63
N LEU A 51 42.63 -45.67 23.20
CA LEU A 51 42.45 -44.28 22.78
C LEU A 51 42.86 -44.07 21.31
N ARG A 52 44.02 -44.59 20.90
CA ARG A 52 44.48 -44.50 19.50
C ARG A 52 43.53 -45.19 18.54
N SER A 53 43.05 -46.38 18.91
CA SER A 53 42.06 -47.11 18.12
C SER A 53 40.73 -46.36 18.00
N SER A 54 40.24 -45.74 19.09
CA SER A 54 39.01 -44.96 19.04
C SER A 54 39.15 -43.68 18.24
N VAL A 55 40.30 -42.99 18.33
CA VAL A 55 40.59 -41.79 17.53
C VAL A 55 40.63 -42.15 16.05
N HIS A 56 41.30 -43.24 15.67
CA HIS A 56 41.32 -43.71 14.30
C HIS A 56 39.92 -44.10 13.79
N HIS A 57 39.15 -44.81 14.61
CA HIS A 57 37.79 -45.19 14.26
C HIS A 57 36.90 -43.95 14.03
N LEU A 58 36.94 -42.96 14.92
CA LEU A 58 36.18 -41.73 14.79
C LEU A 58 36.60 -40.90 13.58
N SER A 59 37.90 -40.84 13.26
CA SER A 59 38.36 -40.14 12.05
C SER A 59 37.80 -40.77 10.78
N VAL A 60 37.81 -42.11 10.68
CA VAL A 60 37.28 -42.83 9.52
C VAL A 60 35.77 -42.62 9.40
N GLN A 61 35.04 -42.69 10.53
CA GLN A 61 33.60 -42.42 10.56
C GLN A 61 33.27 -40.99 10.11
N TYR A 62 34.07 -40.01 10.55
CA TYR A 62 33.88 -38.63 10.15
C TYR A 62 34.13 -38.43 8.65
N GLU A 63 35.20 -39.01 8.09
CA GLU A 63 35.49 -38.95 6.65
C GLU A 63 34.37 -39.58 5.82
N LEU A 64 33.89 -40.76 6.22
CA LEU A 64 32.77 -41.42 5.57
C LEU A 64 31.52 -40.54 5.58
N LEU A 65 31.17 -39.99 6.75
CA LEU A 65 30.02 -39.10 6.90
C LEU A 65 30.18 -37.81 6.08
N LYS A 66 31.40 -37.28 5.96
CA LYS A 66 31.68 -36.10 5.14
C LYS A 66 31.43 -36.39 3.65
N HIS A 67 31.94 -37.51 3.15
CA HIS A 67 31.71 -37.93 1.77
C HIS A 67 30.23 -38.25 1.49
N GLU A 68 29.53 -38.88 2.43
CA GLU A 68 28.07 -39.08 2.33
C GLU A 68 27.32 -37.75 2.22
N ASN A 69 27.65 -36.78 3.07
CA ASN A 69 27.05 -35.46 3.03
C ASN A 69 27.36 -34.71 1.73
N GLU A 70 28.59 -34.80 1.23
CA GLU A 70 28.99 -34.24 -0.07
C GLU A 70 28.19 -34.90 -1.21
N GLY A 71 28.13 -36.23 -1.25
CA GLY A 71 27.36 -36.98 -2.24
C GLY A 71 25.86 -36.68 -2.19
N LEU A 72 25.28 -36.51 -1.00
CA LEU A 72 23.88 -36.10 -0.83
C LEU A 72 23.64 -34.67 -1.35
N LYS A 73 24.56 -33.74 -1.09
CA LYS A 73 24.49 -32.36 -1.61
C LYS A 73 24.55 -32.37 -3.14
N GLU A 74 25.46 -33.13 -3.72
CA GLU A 74 25.58 -33.27 -5.18
C GLU A 74 24.32 -33.89 -5.78
N ALA A 75 23.83 -35.01 -5.21
CA ALA A 75 22.60 -35.65 -5.65
C ALA A 75 21.41 -34.68 -5.60
N LEU A 76 21.32 -33.84 -4.57
CA LEU A 76 20.31 -32.80 -4.46
C LEU A 76 20.48 -31.74 -5.55
N GLN A 77 21.70 -31.28 -5.82
CA GLN A 77 21.97 -30.35 -6.92
C GLN A 77 21.58 -30.93 -8.27
N HIS A 78 21.93 -32.19 -8.55
CA HIS A 78 21.55 -32.90 -9.77
C HIS A 78 20.03 -33.03 -9.88
N LYS A 79 19.33 -33.43 -8.81
CA LYS A 79 17.85 -33.45 -8.78
C LYS A 79 17.27 -32.07 -9.02
N LYS A 80 17.83 -31.01 -8.44
CA LYS A 80 17.37 -29.63 -8.65
C LYS A 80 17.58 -29.20 -10.11
N LYS A 81 18.70 -29.56 -10.74
CA LYS A 81 18.95 -29.34 -12.17
C LYS A 81 17.93 -30.11 -13.02
N HIS A 82 17.66 -31.38 -12.72
CA HIS A 82 16.69 -32.20 -13.44
C HIS A 82 15.23 -31.70 -13.27
N ARG A 83 14.88 -31.15 -12.11
CA ARG A 83 13.55 -30.53 -11.88
C ARG A 83 13.36 -29.23 -12.64
N LYS A 84 14.45 -28.50 -12.93
CA LYS A 84 14.42 -27.33 -13.81
C LYS A 84 14.31 -27.79 -15.26
N LYS A 85 13.13 -28.27 -15.65
CA LYS A 85 12.80 -28.35 -17.06
C LYS A 85 12.88 -26.93 -17.62
N GLY A 86 13.73 -26.72 -18.63
CA GLY A 86 13.81 -25.43 -19.30
C GLY A 86 12.43 -25.03 -19.83
N LYS A 87 12.16 -23.72 -19.92
CA LYS A 87 11.00 -23.24 -20.67
C LYS A 87 11.13 -23.78 -22.09
N ALA A 88 10.08 -24.42 -22.60
CA ALA A 88 10.07 -24.91 -23.96
C ALA A 88 10.11 -23.70 -24.90
N LEU A 89 11.03 -23.74 -25.86
CA LEU A 89 11.15 -22.68 -26.86
C LEU A 89 9.89 -22.68 -27.73
N ASP A 90 9.25 -21.53 -27.91
CA ASP A 90 8.04 -21.39 -28.73
C ASP A 90 8.38 -21.48 -30.23
N LEU A 91 8.54 -22.72 -30.72
CA LEU A 91 8.82 -23.06 -32.10
C LEU A 91 7.50 -23.06 -32.90
N GLN A 92 7.21 -21.94 -33.58
CA GLN A 92 6.00 -21.82 -34.39
C GLN A 92 6.07 -22.66 -35.67
N GLN A 93 5.15 -23.62 -35.81
CA GLN A 93 4.93 -24.39 -37.03
C GLN A 93 4.11 -23.56 -38.03
N ARG A 94 4.45 -23.65 -39.32
CA ARG A 94 3.64 -23.03 -40.39
C ARG A 94 2.34 -23.82 -40.54
N GLN A 95 1.23 -23.11 -40.67
CA GLN A 95 -0.10 -23.71 -40.77
C GLN A 95 -0.24 -24.61 -42.01
N GLU A 96 0.51 -24.37 -43.08
CA GLU A 96 0.38 -25.10 -44.36
C GLU A 96 0.87 -26.55 -44.33
N TYR A 97 1.54 -27.01 -43.26
CA TYR A 97 2.18 -28.33 -43.22
C TYR A 97 1.51 -29.24 -42.20
N HIS A 98 0.67 -30.17 -42.68
CA HIS A 98 -0.19 -31.02 -41.85
C HIS A 98 0.13 -32.52 -41.85
N GLY A 99 1.28 -32.96 -42.38
CA GLY A 99 1.61 -34.39 -42.42
C GLY A 99 3.11 -34.66 -42.42
N GLY A 100 3.67 -34.96 -41.24
CA GLY A 100 5.04 -35.46 -41.11
C GLY A 100 5.78 -34.96 -39.85
N SER A 101 6.98 -35.48 -39.64
CA SER A 101 7.91 -34.99 -38.60
C SER A 101 8.40 -33.58 -38.94
N VAL A 102 8.31 -32.65 -37.98
CA VAL A 102 8.76 -31.26 -38.17
C VAL A 102 10.27 -31.16 -37.94
N PHE A 103 11.03 -30.89 -39.00
CA PHE A 103 12.47 -30.63 -38.88
C PHE A 103 12.74 -29.17 -38.49
N TRP A 104 13.35 -28.96 -37.34
CA TRP A 104 13.72 -27.63 -36.85
C TRP A 104 15.14 -27.27 -37.26
N SER A 105 15.26 -26.38 -38.26
CA SER A 105 16.57 -25.87 -38.66
C SER A 105 17.17 -24.93 -37.60
N PRO A 106 18.51 -24.81 -37.48
CA PRO A 106 19.16 -23.89 -36.54
C PRO A 106 18.70 -22.43 -36.65
N ARG A 107 18.27 -22.01 -37.85
CA ARG A 107 17.68 -20.69 -38.08
C ARG A 107 16.38 -20.51 -37.30
N LYS A 108 15.51 -21.51 -37.24
CA LYS A 108 14.24 -21.46 -36.50
C LYS A 108 14.44 -21.36 -34.99
N LEU A 109 15.44 -22.05 -34.45
CA LEU A 109 15.81 -21.91 -33.04
C LEU A 109 16.27 -20.49 -32.71
N ARG A 110 17.07 -19.85 -33.59
CA ARG A 110 17.50 -18.45 -33.41
C ARG A 110 16.31 -17.49 -33.46
N GLU A 111 15.40 -17.66 -34.42
CA GLU A 111 14.18 -16.84 -34.53
C GLU A 111 13.31 -16.94 -33.28
N ALA A 112 13.08 -18.14 -32.75
CA ALA A 112 12.28 -18.33 -31.54
C ALA A 112 12.95 -17.73 -30.29
N ARG A 113 14.27 -17.88 -30.12
CA ARG A 113 15.02 -17.20 -29.04
C ARG A 113 14.94 -15.68 -29.14
N ALA A 114 15.04 -15.13 -30.35
CA ALA A 114 14.93 -13.68 -30.55
C ALA A 114 13.54 -13.17 -30.13
N ARG A 115 12.47 -13.92 -30.42
CA ARG A 115 11.10 -13.57 -29.99
C ARG A 115 10.93 -13.62 -28.48
N GLU A 116 11.47 -14.64 -27.82
CA GLU A 116 11.45 -14.71 -26.36
C GLU A 116 12.18 -13.53 -25.72
N ALA A 117 13.35 -13.16 -26.25
CA ALA A 117 14.08 -11.99 -25.76
C ALA A 117 13.28 -10.69 -25.91
N VAL A 118 12.51 -10.54 -27.00
CA VAL A 118 11.60 -9.41 -27.19
C VAL A 118 10.46 -9.46 -26.17
N ARG A 119 9.76 -10.60 -26.03
CA ARG A 119 8.67 -10.76 -25.04
C ARG A 119 9.14 -10.46 -23.62
N GLU A 120 10.33 -10.93 -23.23
CA GLU A 120 10.88 -10.67 -21.90
C GLU A 120 11.18 -9.17 -21.69
N ARG A 121 11.69 -8.48 -22.71
CA ARG A 121 11.88 -7.02 -22.67
C ARG A 121 10.54 -6.30 -22.52
N ASP A 122 9.56 -6.63 -23.36
CA ASP A 122 8.23 -6.02 -23.32
C ASP A 122 7.56 -6.24 -21.95
N GLU A 123 7.64 -7.45 -21.39
CA GLU A 123 7.13 -7.74 -20.05
C GLU A 123 7.83 -6.91 -18.96
N THR A 124 9.14 -6.69 -19.07
CA THR A 124 9.88 -5.86 -18.11
C THR A 124 9.50 -4.40 -18.23
N GLU A 125 9.36 -3.88 -19.45
CA GLU A 125 8.94 -2.52 -19.73
C GLU A 125 7.51 -2.29 -19.25
N GLU A 126 6.58 -3.22 -19.51
CA GLU A 126 5.22 -3.15 -18.98
C GLU A 126 5.19 -3.13 -17.45
N LYS A 127 6.01 -3.95 -16.78
CA LYS A 127 6.10 -3.94 -15.30
C LYS A 127 6.60 -2.58 -14.81
N LEU A 128 7.61 -2.00 -15.48
CA LEU A 128 8.11 -0.66 -15.16
C LEU A 128 7.05 0.41 -15.39
N GLN A 129 6.30 0.37 -16.50
CA GLN A 129 5.21 1.30 -16.79
C GLN A 129 4.06 1.17 -15.77
N LYS A 130 3.69 -0.07 -15.39
CA LYS A 130 2.71 -0.33 -14.32
C LYS A 130 3.18 0.21 -12.97
N ALA A 131 4.47 0.13 -12.67
CA ALA A 131 5.03 0.72 -11.46
C ALA A 131 5.00 2.26 -11.50
N ARG A 132 5.39 2.87 -12.63
CA ARG A 132 5.35 4.34 -12.82
C ARG A 132 3.93 4.89 -12.71
N SER A 133 2.97 4.26 -13.38
CA SER A 133 1.55 4.67 -13.33
C SER A 133 0.94 4.52 -11.93
N LYS A 134 1.36 3.52 -11.14
CA LYS A 134 0.98 3.42 -9.72
C LYS A 134 1.50 4.61 -8.91
N LYS A 135 2.77 4.97 -9.07
CA LYS A 135 3.37 6.14 -8.38
C LYS A 135 2.64 7.44 -8.73
N GLN A 136 2.41 7.68 -10.02
CA GLN A 136 1.66 8.86 -10.48
C GLN A 136 0.24 8.92 -9.92
N ARG A 137 -0.44 7.78 -9.77
CA ARG A 137 -1.78 7.72 -9.16
C ARG A 137 -1.75 8.04 -7.67
N GLU A 138 -0.72 7.60 -6.96
CA GLU A 138 -0.53 7.92 -5.54
C GLU A 138 -0.26 9.41 -5.35
N GLU A 139 0.64 9.98 -6.14
CA GLU A 139 0.94 11.43 -6.15
C GLU A 139 -0.32 12.26 -6.45
N ALA A 140 -1.07 11.92 -7.51
CA ALA A 140 -2.31 12.61 -7.85
C ALA A 140 -3.40 12.45 -6.77
N ARG A 141 -3.39 11.35 -6.01
CA ARG A 141 -4.31 11.15 -4.89
C ARG A 141 -3.95 12.07 -3.72
N LEU A 142 -2.66 12.24 -3.42
CA LEU A 142 -2.19 13.15 -2.38
C LEU A 142 -2.53 14.60 -2.75
N GLN A 143 -2.21 15.04 -3.97
CA GLN A 143 -2.56 16.38 -4.45
C GLN A 143 -4.06 16.69 -4.33
N ARG A 144 -4.92 15.73 -4.68
CA ARG A 144 -6.38 15.90 -4.51
C ARG A 144 -6.81 15.99 -3.06
N GLN A 145 -6.12 15.32 -2.13
CA GLN A 145 -6.39 15.44 -0.71
C GLN A 145 -6.02 16.84 -0.22
N ASP A 146 -4.85 17.33 -0.60
CA ASP A 146 -4.37 18.66 -0.26
C ASP A 146 -5.33 19.74 -0.80
N GLU A 147 -5.70 19.68 -2.08
CA GLU A 147 -6.67 20.60 -2.69
C GLU A 147 -8.04 20.58 -1.98
N LEU A 148 -8.50 19.41 -1.54
CA LEU A 148 -9.76 19.29 -0.81
C LEU A 148 -9.68 19.89 0.59
N GLU A 149 -8.54 19.75 1.26
CA GLU A 149 -8.27 20.36 2.56
C GLU A 149 -8.18 21.88 2.46
N GLU A 150 -7.44 22.41 1.49
CA GLU A 150 -7.37 23.85 1.22
C GLU A 150 -8.77 24.42 0.96
N ARG A 151 -9.57 23.78 0.11
CA ARG A 151 -10.97 24.19 -0.15
C ARG A 151 -11.86 24.10 1.09
N ARG A 152 -11.56 23.24 2.07
CA ARG A 152 -12.30 23.18 3.34
C ARG A 152 -11.90 24.36 4.24
N VAL A 153 -10.61 24.64 4.34
CA VAL A 153 -10.05 25.75 5.11
C VAL A 153 -10.56 27.09 4.55
N GLU A 154 -10.51 27.30 3.23
CA GLU A 154 -11.04 28.50 2.59
C GLU A 154 -12.53 28.70 2.90
N ARG A 155 -13.32 27.62 2.86
CA ARG A 155 -14.75 27.66 3.22
C ARG A 155 -14.98 28.01 4.68
N GLN A 156 -14.13 27.55 5.59
CA GLN A 156 -14.19 27.90 7.01
C GLN A 156 -13.83 29.37 7.21
N ARG A 157 -12.71 29.84 6.63
CA ARG A 157 -12.31 31.25 6.68
C ARG A 157 -13.39 32.18 6.14
N LEU A 158 -14.02 31.83 5.01
CA LEU A 158 -15.12 32.62 4.46
C LEU A 158 -16.35 32.65 5.39
N LYS A 159 -16.64 31.56 6.10
CA LYS A 159 -17.72 31.53 7.10
C LYS A 159 -17.40 32.41 8.30
N GLU A 160 -16.19 32.31 8.84
CA GLU A 160 -15.72 33.13 9.97
C GLU A 160 -15.78 34.61 9.62
N MET A 161 -15.28 35.02 8.45
CA MET A 161 -15.37 36.41 7.99
C MET A 161 -16.82 36.90 7.90
N ARG A 162 -17.73 36.06 7.39
CA ARG A 162 -19.17 36.40 7.34
C ARG A 162 -19.81 36.49 8.72
N GLU A 163 -19.38 35.69 9.68
CA GLU A 163 -19.87 35.74 11.05
C GLU A 163 -19.34 36.97 11.79
N LEU A 164 -18.06 37.31 11.62
CA LEU A 164 -17.46 38.54 12.15
C LEU A 164 -18.17 39.79 11.62
N GLU A 165 -18.40 39.87 10.30
CA GLU A 165 -19.13 40.99 9.69
C GLU A 165 -20.57 41.10 10.24
N ARG A 166 -21.24 39.97 10.46
CA ARG A 166 -22.58 39.94 11.07
C ARG A 166 -22.54 40.37 12.54
N ALA A 167 -21.55 39.94 13.29
CA ALA A 167 -21.37 40.29 14.70
C ALA A 167 -21.05 41.79 14.85
N GLU A 168 -20.19 42.35 14.00
CA GLU A 168 -19.86 43.77 13.97
C GLU A 168 -21.09 44.61 13.64
N LYS A 169 -21.83 44.26 12.57
CA LYS A 169 -23.10 44.93 12.23
C LYS A 169 -24.14 44.83 13.35
N ALA A 170 -24.18 43.71 14.08
CA ALA A 170 -25.08 43.55 15.22
C ALA A 170 -24.64 44.42 16.42
N ALA A 171 -23.34 44.50 16.69
CA ALA A 171 -22.77 45.35 17.74
C ALA A 171 -22.97 46.84 17.44
N GLU A 172 -22.80 47.26 16.18
CA GLU A 172 -23.06 48.63 15.75
C GLU A 172 -24.54 49.01 15.96
N ARG A 173 -25.47 48.12 15.57
CA ARG A 173 -26.91 48.32 15.82
C ARG A 173 -27.24 48.38 17.31
N ALA A 174 -26.57 47.58 18.14
CA ALA A 174 -26.73 47.61 19.59
C ALA A 174 -26.28 48.94 20.18
N ARG A 175 -25.11 49.46 19.77
CA ARG A 175 -24.62 50.78 20.18
C ARG A 175 -25.57 51.91 19.79
N GLN A 176 -26.04 51.93 18.54
CA GLN A 176 -27.02 52.93 18.09
C GLN A 176 -28.33 52.86 18.90
N LYS A 177 -28.73 51.67 19.33
CA LYS A 177 -29.91 51.49 20.19
C LYS A 177 -29.65 52.02 21.60
N GLU A 178 -28.51 51.68 22.21
CA GLU A 178 -28.10 52.18 23.52
C GLU A 178 -27.98 53.71 23.55
N GLU A 179 -27.40 54.32 22.53
CA GLU A 179 -27.32 55.78 22.39
C GLU A 179 -28.71 56.43 22.28
N ARG A 180 -29.61 55.85 21.49
CA ARG A 180 -31.01 56.31 21.40
C ARG A 180 -31.73 56.18 22.74
N ASP A 181 -31.54 55.07 23.44
CA ASP A 181 -32.19 54.83 24.73
C ASP A 181 -31.59 55.73 25.84
N ALA A 182 -30.28 55.99 25.84
CA ALA A 182 -29.61 56.94 26.72
C ALA A 182 -30.06 58.39 26.46
N ALA A 183 -30.17 58.80 25.19
CA ALA A 183 -30.70 60.11 24.81
C ALA A 183 -32.16 60.28 25.28
N LYS A 184 -33.00 59.25 25.13
CA LYS A 184 -34.35 59.25 25.69
C LYS A 184 -34.37 59.32 27.21
N ALA A 185 -33.45 58.63 27.91
CA ALA A 185 -33.34 58.66 29.36
C ALA A 185 -32.90 60.03 29.90
N ILE A 186 -31.97 60.71 29.22
CA ILE A 186 -31.54 62.08 29.54
C ILE A 186 -32.70 63.08 29.34
N GLN A 187 -33.62 62.83 28.40
CA GLN A 187 -34.84 63.64 28.24
C GLN A 187 -35.90 63.37 29.32
N LEU A 188 -35.76 62.30 30.12
CA LEU A 188 -36.75 61.84 31.10
C LEU A 188 -36.56 62.30 32.58
N PRO A 189 -35.93 63.43 32.95
CA PRO A 189 -35.98 63.94 34.33
C PRO A 189 -36.78 65.26 34.47
N GLN A 190 -37.78 65.54 33.63
CA GLN A 190 -38.54 66.81 33.75
C GLN A 190 -40.06 66.78 33.58
N LYS A 191 -40.71 65.62 33.48
CA LYS A 191 -42.19 65.59 33.47
C LYS A 191 -42.74 64.84 34.68
N GLY A 192 -42.80 65.59 35.78
CA GLY A 192 -43.63 65.26 36.93
C GLY A 192 -45.10 65.06 36.53
N LYS A 193 -45.67 64.00 37.11
CA LYS A 193 -47.09 63.72 37.39
C LYS A 193 -48.13 64.36 36.44
N ARG A 194 -48.73 63.57 35.55
CA ARG A 194 -50.12 63.78 35.09
C ARG A 194 -50.90 62.47 34.94
N ARG A 195 -52.15 62.51 35.41
CA ARG A 195 -53.19 61.46 35.42
C ARG A 195 -53.96 61.39 34.09
N ALA A 196 -54.67 60.25 33.92
CA ALA A 196 -55.92 60.02 33.15
C ALA A 196 -55.76 59.97 31.61
N SER A 197 -56.52 59.22 30.81
CA SER A 197 -57.71 58.35 30.96
C SER A 197 -58.03 57.69 29.61
N ALA A 198 -58.81 56.60 29.67
CA ALA A 198 -59.80 56.12 28.68
C ALA A 198 -59.35 55.36 27.41
N ALA A 199 -60.16 54.34 27.12
CA ALA A 199 -60.03 53.28 26.12
C ALA A 199 -60.64 53.66 24.76
N THR A 200 -60.41 52.83 23.72
CA THR A 200 -61.45 52.30 22.82
C THR A 200 -60.95 51.10 21.99
N SER A 201 -61.91 50.26 21.61
CA SER A 201 -61.83 48.99 20.89
C SER A 201 -61.82 49.15 19.35
N SER A 202 -61.44 48.11 18.61
CA SER A 202 -62.30 47.48 17.60
C SER A 202 -61.58 46.35 16.83
N ASN A 203 -62.40 45.37 16.41
CA ASN A 203 -62.06 44.11 15.76
C ASN A 203 -61.59 44.26 14.29
N ASN A 204 -60.98 43.21 13.72
CA ASN A 204 -61.64 42.44 12.64
C ASN A 204 -60.86 41.18 12.18
N LYS A 205 -61.64 40.12 12.00
CA LYS A 205 -61.29 38.78 11.52
C LYS A 205 -61.70 38.69 10.05
N ARG A 206 -60.77 38.39 9.12
CA ARG A 206 -61.10 37.90 7.76
C ARG A 206 -60.06 36.87 7.30
N GLN A 207 -60.50 35.62 7.25
CA GLN A 207 -59.95 34.60 6.35
C GLN A 207 -60.73 34.66 5.03
N LYS A 208 -60.07 34.52 3.87
CA LYS A 208 -60.71 34.02 2.65
C LYS A 208 -59.69 33.31 1.75
N ARG A 209 -60.10 32.13 1.28
CA ARG A 209 -59.44 31.27 0.28
C ARG A 209 -59.75 31.75 -1.16
N VAL A 210 -58.79 31.47 -2.06
CA VAL A 210 -58.88 30.94 -3.44
C VAL A 210 -60.00 31.46 -4.36
N GLU A 211 -59.62 32.02 -5.51
CA GLU A 211 -60.04 31.55 -6.85
C GLU A 211 -59.28 32.24 -8.00
N ALA A 212 -59.19 31.52 -9.12
CA ALA A 212 -58.33 31.75 -10.26
C ALA A 212 -58.90 32.72 -11.31
N ALA A 213 -58.03 33.29 -12.14
CA ALA A 213 -58.37 33.74 -13.49
C ALA A 213 -57.22 33.42 -14.45
N ARG A 214 -57.54 32.63 -15.48
CA ARG A 214 -56.69 32.32 -16.65
C ARG A 214 -57.04 33.26 -17.80
N ALA A 215 -56.02 33.63 -18.58
CA ALA A 215 -55.95 33.77 -20.05
C ALA A 215 -55.09 34.99 -20.41
N GLY A 216 -54.02 34.92 -21.22
CA GLY A 216 -53.39 33.83 -21.94
C GLY A 216 -52.32 34.42 -22.87
N ALA A 217 -51.22 33.71 -23.08
CA ALA A 217 -50.41 33.75 -24.31
C ALA A 217 -49.39 32.60 -24.23
N GLN A 218 -49.50 31.69 -25.19
CA GLN A 218 -48.71 30.47 -25.31
C GLN A 218 -47.26 30.79 -25.70
N VAL A 219 -46.31 30.18 -25.00
CA VAL A 219 -45.12 29.57 -25.60
C VAL A 219 -45.11 28.14 -25.08
N GLN A 220 -45.27 27.18 -25.97
CA GLN A 220 -45.16 25.77 -25.64
C GLN A 220 -43.69 25.49 -25.33
N GLU A 221 -43.36 25.27 -24.07
CA GLU A 221 -42.15 24.56 -23.68
C GLU A 221 -42.57 23.18 -23.17
N GLU A 222 -42.06 22.17 -23.83
CA GLU A 222 -42.30 20.74 -23.64
C GLU A 222 -42.13 20.34 -22.16
N PRO A 223 -42.97 19.45 -21.61
CA PRO A 223 -42.78 18.95 -20.25
C PRO A 223 -41.41 18.23 -20.14
N PRO A 224 -40.59 18.50 -19.10
CA PRO A 224 -39.31 17.83 -18.96
C PRO A 224 -39.52 16.32 -18.79
N ALA A 225 -38.79 15.55 -19.60
CA ALA A 225 -38.79 14.09 -19.55
C ALA A 225 -38.54 13.57 -18.12
N PRO A 226 -39.15 12.43 -17.73
CA PRO A 226 -38.91 11.84 -16.41
C PRO A 226 -37.41 11.61 -16.19
N PRO A 227 -36.89 11.82 -14.97
CA PRO A 227 -35.47 11.69 -14.70
C PRO A 227 -34.98 10.29 -15.07
N SER A 228 -33.86 10.21 -15.80
CA SER A 228 -33.24 8.93 -16.12
C SER A 228 -32.90 8.21 -14.81
N LYS A 229 -33.34 6.95 -14.70
CA LYS A 229 -33.07 6.11 -13.52
C LYS A 229 -31.59 5.74 -13.52
N LEU A 230 -30.77 6.62 -12.95
CA LEU A 230 -29.34 6.40 -12.74
C LEU A 230 -29.15 5.52 -11.50
N THR A 231 -28.29 4.51 -11.60
CA THR A 231 -27.79 3.79 -10.42
C THR A 231 -26.96 4.73 -9.54
N SER A 232 -26.69 4.37 -8.28
CA SER A 232 -25.79 5.14 -7.38
C SER A 232 -24.38 5.35 -7.94
N ARG A 233 -24.03 4.67 -9.04
CA ARG A 233 -22.77 4.78 -9.78
C ARG A 233 -22.90 5.48 -11.15
N GLY A 234 -24.03 6.15 -11.42
CA GLY A 234 -24.20 6.99 -12.61
C GLY A 234 -24.40 6.24 -13.93
N ARG A 235 -24.72 4.95 -13.90
CA ARG A 235 -25.03 4.19 -15.13
C ARG A 235 -26.51 4.27 -15.48
N ASN A 236 -26.80 4.48 -16.77
CA ASN A 236 -28.15 4.40 -17.33
C ASN A 236 -28.70 2.98 -17.25
N VAL A 237 -29.90 2.82 -16.69
CA VAL A 237 -30.62 1.55 -16.63
C VAL A 237 -31.65 1.50 -17.75
N ASN A 238 -31.38 0.70 -18.78
CA ASN A 238 -32.35 0.40 -19.82
C ASN A 238 -33.21 -0.78 -19.35
N LEU A 239 -34.54 -0.59 -19.29
CA LEU A 239 -35.46 -1.67 -18.95
C LEU A 239 -35.55 -2.67 -20.13
N PRO A 240 -35.45 -3.99 -19.88
CA PRO A 240 -35.65 -5.02 -20.90
C PRO A 240 -37.04 -4.92 -21.54
N SER A 241 -37.14 -5.19 -22.85
CA SER A 241 -38.40 -5.07 -23.63
C SER A 241 -39.57 -5.90 -23.09
N LYS A 242 -39.29 -6.98 -22.37
CA LYS A 242 -40.30 -7.83 -21.71
C LYS A 242 -41.04 -7.15 -20.55
N TYR A 243 -40.57 -5.99 -20.09
CA TYR A 243 -41.19 -5.20 -19.01
C TYR A 243 -41.66 -3.81 -19.48
N ARG A 244 -41.73 -3.60 -20.80
CA ARG A 244 -42.23 -2.36 -21.41
C ARG A 244 -43.68 -2.53 -21.83
#